data_AF-A0A346PMN8-F1
#
_entry.id   AF-A0A346PMN8-F1
#
_cell.length_a   1.000
_cell.length_b   1.000
_cell.length_c   1.000
_cell.angle_alpha   90.00
_cell.angle_beta   90.00
_cell.angle_gamma   90.00
#
_symmetry.space_group_name_H-M   'P 1'
#
loop_
_entity.id
_entity.type
_entity.pdbx_description
1 polymer ?
#
loop_
_entity_poly.entity_id
_entity_poly.type
_entity_poly.pdbx_seq_one_letter_code
_entity_poly.pdbx_strand_id
1 'polypeptide(L)'
;MHIYFLDIDDEDVEPITDSGGLDVDEEQLLDEIGSAKPISSPPNAIDPDVTFTGCDAPQRAVELHELLNSTHHAPLPVTMAADGADGYYVASSSTRYIKPSDDEHRREVVRTSLTRAGTDQRLVRALEAAPRLADHEFGNDLEAHIALPTDARKVRWFDPDSGDRELAEPVETVATAYGDVDVYDLEGWPDYEFDPDDPSEAPLLVYEIDKDRDAEADVRLWDTRGYESLEADGRRQWQHVFSKDHEYGGAIVLDTGRLRLWLDEDDGTVDAQEWDSSEAEWTDLELAAEQPESVAVFDIDVREIGMVRDVVQVTFDVDGELFAMDAILESGAGEVLLEIPDGEDKPVPEAVEDWLEPIASRSLVDAQATKTLISRSNLER
;
A
#
# COMPACT_ATOMS: atom_id res chain seq x y z
N MET A 1 15.61 -2.33 -6.37
CA MET A 1 14.58 -1.45 -6.96
C MET A 1 13.76 -0.93 -5.79
N HIS A 2 13.89 0.35 -5.43
CA HIS A 2 13.15 0.88 -4.29
C HIS A 2 11.93 1.66 -4.80
N ILE A 3 10.74 1.22 -4.43
CA ILE A 3 9.48 1.61 -5.08
C ILE A 3 8.94 2.96 -4.55
N TYR A 4 9.43 3.41 -3.38
CA TYR A 4 9.14 4.74 -2.82
C TYR A 4 10.33 5.69 -2.81
N PHE A 5 11.43 5.32 -3.48
CA PHE A 5 12.46 6.30 -3.81
C PHE A 5 12.17 6.84 -5.19
N LEU A 6 11.53 7.99 -5.22
CA LEU A 6 12.00 8.98 -6.17
C LEU A 6 13.40 9.35 -5.69
N ASP A 7 14.40 8.56 -6.11
CA ASP A 7 15.75 9.07 -6.17
C ASP A 7 15.69 10.14 -7.26
N ILE A 8 15.30 11.35 -6.85
CA ILE A 8 15.37 12.50 -7.73
C ILE A 8 16.82 12.89 -7.64
N ASP A 9 17.60 12.50 -8.65
CA ASP A 9 18.97 12.95 -8.77
C ASP A 9 19.01 14.47 -8.55
N ASP A 10 20.06 14.99 -7.92
CA ASP A 10 20.23 16.43 -7.73
C ASP A 10 20.14 17.21 -9.06
N GLU A 11 20.32 16.52 -10.20
CA GLU A 11 20.16 17.07 -11.55
C GLU A 11 18.70 17.17 -12.03
N ASP A 12 17.78 16.41 -11.42
CA ASP A 12 16.36 16.31 -11.79
C ASP A 12 15.43 17.18 -10.91
N VAL A 13 15.91 17.66 -9.76
CA VAL A 13 15.19 18.62 -8.89
C VAL A 13 15.66 20.05 -9.18
N GLU A 14 14.75 20.93 -9.62
CA GLU A 14 15.03 22.37 -9.58
C GLU A 14 15.27 22.84 -8.13
N PRO A 15 16.04 23.92 -7.87
CA PRO A 15 16.36 24.35 -6.51
C PRO A 15 15.12 24.41 -5.61
N ILE A 16 15.11 23.62 -4.54
CA ILE A 16 13.99 23.59 -3.59
C ILE A 16 13.84 24.99 -2.99
N THR A 17 12.72 25.64 -3.32
CA THR A 17 12.34 26.88 -2.67
C THR A 17 11.69 26.58 -1.33
N ASP A 18 12.44 26.82 -0.25
CA ASP A 18 11.92 26.80 1.12
C ASP A 18 11.12 28.08 1.38
N SER A 19 9.84 27.94 1.70
CA SER A 19 8.99 29.04 2.16
C SER A 19 8.67 28.93 3.66
N GLY A 20 9.69 29.02 4.51
CA GLY A 20 9.54 29.18 5.96
C GLY A 20 9.23 30.63 6.36
N GLY A 21 8.05 30.88 6.93
CA GLY A 21 7.69 32.14 7.60
C GLY A 21 7.53 31.94 9.12
N LEU A 22 8.06 32.87 9.92
CA LEU A 22 7.65 33.03 11.32
C LEU A 22 6.23 33.60 11.33
N ASP A 23 5.24 32.83 11.78
CA ASP A 23 3.93 33.39 12.13
C ASP A 23 4.09 34.13 13.47
N VAL A 24 4.59 35.36 13.40
CA VAL A 24 4.59 36.28 14.53
C VAL A 24 3.24 36.96 14.52
N ASP A 25 2.35 36.48 15.39
CA ASP A 25 1.16 37.22 15.78
C ASP A 25 1.62 38.62 16.22
N GLU A 26 1.18 39.65 15.52
CA GLU A 26 1.55 41.04 15.76
C GLU A 26 0.79 41.57 17.00
N GLU A 27 0.90 40.88 18.14
CA GLU A 27 0.43 41.41 19.42
C GLU A 27 1.43 42.47 19.93
N GLN A 28 1.11 43.71 19.58
CA GLN A 28 1.42 44.95 20.31
C GLN A 28 2.79 45.00 21.01
N LEU A 29 3.81 45.38 20.24
CA LEU A 29 5.09 45.89 20.74
C LEU A 29 4.93 47.28 21.38
N LEU A 30 4.37 47.35 22.59
CA LEU A 30 4.48 48.50 23.49
C LEU A 30 4.41 48.03 24.97
N ASP A 31 5.43 47.32 25.43
CA ASP A 31 6.15 47.57 26.69
C ASP A 31 7.13 46.43 27.03
N GLU A 32 8.36 46.83 27.39
CA GLU A 32 9.36 46.11 28.20
C GLU A 32 9.62 44.59 28.03
N ILE A 33 10.78 44.28 27.45
CA ILE A 33 11.55 43.01 27.51
C ILE A 33 10.97 41.85 26.68
N GLY A 34 10.98 41.99 25.35
CA GLY A 34 10.75 40.89 24.43
C GLY A 34 11.97 39.96 24.33
N SER A 35 11.90 38.78 24.95
CA SER A 35 12.69 37.64 24.49
C SER A 35 11.87 36.88 23.47
N ALA A 36 12.03 37.20 22.19
CA ALA A 36 11.62 36.28 21.13
C ALA A 36 12.59 35.09 21.18
N LYS A 37 12.12 33.90 21.57
CA LYS A 37 12.83 32.66 21.26
C LYS A 37 12.40 32.26 19.85
N PRO A 38 13.22 32.44 18.81
CA PRO A 38 12.92 31.83 17.53
C PRO A 38 12.97 30.30 17.74
N ILE A 39 11.81 29.66 17.64
CA ILE A 39 11.77 28.24 17.29
C ILE A 39 11.83 28.27 15.76
N SER A 40 13.02 28.06 15.20
CA SER A 40 13.16 27.79 13.78
C SER A 40 12.43 26.48 13.52
N SER A 41 11.18 26.56 13.07
CA SER A 41 10.50 25.40 12.52
C SER A 41 11.10 25.14 11.14
N PRO A 42 11.38 23.87 10.77
CA PRO A 42 11.73 23.55 9.39
C PRO A 42 10.61 23.98 8.42
N PRO A 43 10.90 24.11 7.11
CA PRO A 43 9.88 24.37 6.09
C PRO A 43 8.64 23.51 6.31
N ASN A 44 7.49 24.17 6.43
CA ASN A 44 6.21 23.47 6.47
C ASN A 44 5.79 23.02 5.08
N ALA A 45 6.35 23.58 4.00
CA ALA A 45 6.07 23.18 2.64
C ALA A 45 7.33 23.26 1.75
N ILE A 46 7.37 22.41 0.73
CA ILE A 46 8.39 22.34 -0.31
C ILE A 46 7.71 22.08 -1.66
N ASP A 47 8.24 22.66 -2.73
CA ASP A 47 7.63 22.57 -4.06
C ASP A 47 8.62 21.97 -5.09
N PRO A 48 8.99 20.68 -4.98
CA PRO A 48 9.92 20.10 -5.94
C PRO A 48 9.22 19.86 -7.30
N ASP A 49 9.91 20.28 -8.36
CA ASP A 49 9.61 19.86 -9.73
C ASP A 49 10.36 18.56 -10.00
N VAL A 50 9.65 17.47 -10.29
CA VAL A 50 10.24 16.17 -10.62
C VAL A 50 10.25 15.98 -12.13
N THR A 51 11.45 15.85 -12.71
CA THR A 51 11.61 15.57 -14.14
C THR A 51 11.88 14.08 -14.37
N PHE A 52 11.14 13.44 -15.28
CA PHE A 52 11.47 12.13 -15.80
C PHE A 52 11.93 12.23 -17.25
N THR A 53 12.97 11.46 -17.62
CA THR A 53 13.47 11.37 -18.98
C THR A 53 13.58 9.91 -19.43
N GLY A 54 13.46 9.66 -20.74
CA GLY A 54 13.57 8.31 -21.30
C GLY A 54 12.24 7.72 -21.73
N CYS A 55 12.25 6.46 -22.18
CA CYS A 55 11.08 5.80 -22.76
C CYS A 55 9.96 5.53 -21.73
N ASP A 56 10.34 5.33 -20.48
CA ASP A 56 9.50 5.09 -19.31
C ASP A 56 9.03 6.38 -18.61
N ALA A 57 9.50 7.55 -19.06
CA ALA A 57 9.12 8.83 -18.45
C ALA A 57 7.60 9.06 -18.35
N PRO A 58 6.77 8.76 -19.37
CA PRO A 58 5.31 8.88 -19.25
C PRO A 58 4.71 8.00 -18.18
N GLN A 59 5.22 6.77 -18.05
CA GLN A 59 4.77 5.82 -17.04
C GLN A 59 5.06 6.35 -15.65
N ARG A 60 6.34 6.63 -15.35
CA ARG A 60 6.78 7.13 -14.03
C ARG A 60 6.10 8.43 -13.63
N ALA A 61 5.81 9.31 -14.60
CA ALA A 61 5.07 10.54 -14.37
C ALA A 61 3.61 10.31 -13.98
N VAL A 62 2.96 9.27 -14.54
CA VAL A 62 1.60 8.87 -14.12
C VAL A 62 1.65 8.26 -12.72
N GLU A 63 2.55 7.31 -12.48
CA GLU A 63 2.70 6.66 -11.16
C GLU A 63 2.89 7.69 -10.04
N LEU A 64 3.81 8.65 -10.24
CA LEU A 64 4.03 9.72 -9.26
C LEU A 64 2.78 10.59 -9.09
N HIS A 65 2.12 10.95 -10.18
CA HIS A 65 0.94 11.79 -10.10
C HIS A 65 -0.19 11.09 -9.35
N GLU A 66 -0.42 9.80 -9.58
CA GLU A 66 -1.41 8.99 -8.86
C GLU A 66 -1.04 8.85 -7.39
N LEU A 67 0.21 8.50 -7.07
CA LEU A 67 0.70 8.37 -5.70
C LEU A 67 0.46 9.65 -4.89
N LEU A 68 0.79 10.81 -5.46
CA LEU A 68 0.60 12.09 -4.78
C LEU A 68 -0.87 12.49 -4.62
N ASN A 69 -1.79 11.91 -5.39
CA ASN A 69 -3.23 12.15 -5.24
C ASN A 69 -3.94 11.03 -4.45
N SER A 70 -3.22 10.00 -4.01
CA SER A 70 -3.78 8.89 -3.24
C SER A 70 -3.85 9.23 -1.75
N THR A 71 -5.06 9.27 -1.20
CA THR A 71 -5.27 9.49 0.23
C THR A 71 -4.86 8.28 1.08
N HIS A 72 -4.93 7.08 0.53
CA HIS A 72 -4.54 5.83 1.21
C HIS A 72 -3.02 5.69 1.34
N HIS A 73 -2.25 6.43 0.54
CA HIS A 73 -0.80 6.46 0.61
C HIS A 73 -0.26 7.70 1.35
N ALA A 74 -1.13 8.60 1.78
CA ALA A 74 -0.73 9.79 2.52
C ALA A 74 -0.74 9.53 4.04
N PRO A 75 0.19 10.12 4.80
CA PRO A 75 1.36 10.88 4.34
C PRO A 75 2.52 9.97 3.89
N LEU A 76 3.28 10.46 2.90
CA LEU A 76 4.42 9.78 2.30
C LEU A 76 5.70 9.98 3.13
N PRO A 77 6.50 8.92 3.34
CA PRO A 77 7.84 9.06 3.89
C PRO A 77 8.75 9.69 2.83
N VAL A 78 9.37 10.83 3.15
CA VAL A 78 10.30 11.51 2.25
C VAL A 78 11.65 11.70 2.93
N THR A 79 12.69 11.27 2.24
CA THR A 79 14.09 11.49 2.60
C THR A 79 14.70 12.41 1.56
N MET A 80 15.43 13.44 1.99
CA MET A 80 16.05 14.42 1.10
C MET A 80 17.51 14.64 1.50
N ALA A 81 18.37 14.93 0.54
CA ALA A 81 19.79 15.23 0.81
C ALA A 81 19.99 16.52 1.64
N ALA A 82 18.97 17.40 1.69
CA ALA A 82 19.01 18.63 2.46
C ALA A 82 18.79 18.36 3.97
N ASP A 83 19.73 18.81 4.80
CA ASP A 83 19.66 18.68 6.26
C ASP A 83 18.32 19.19 6.82
N GLY A 84 17.59 18.32 7.52
CA GLY A 84 16.33 18.64 8.17
C GLY A 84 15.09 18.64 7.26
N ALA A 85 15.23 18.30 5.97
CA ALA A 85 14.11 18.14 5.05
C ALA A 85 13.39 16.79 5.18
N ASP A 86 13.98 15.80 5.84
CA ASP A 86 13.33 14.50 6.07
C ASP A 86 12.05 14.61 6.90
N GLY A 87 11.06 13.80 6.54
CA GLY A 87 9.81 13.74 7.29
C GLY A 87 8.71 12.98 6.56
N TYR A 88 7.50 13.19 7.05
CA TYR A 88 6.28 12.71 6.41
C TYR A 88 5.58 13.89 5.75
N TYR A 89 5.18 13.73 4.49
CA TYR A 89 4.62 14.79 3.67
C TYR A 89 3.30 14.38 3.04
N VAL A 90 2.40 15.36 2.91
CA VAL A 90 1.16 15.24 2.15
C VAL A 90 1.28 16.15 0.94
N ALA A 91 0.93 15.66 -0.24
CA ALA A 91 0.84 16.53 -1.40
C ALA A 91 -0.38 17.43 -1.30
N SER A 92 -0.14 18.73 -1.29
CA SER A 92 -1.18 19.78 -1.35
C SER A 92 -1.62 20.06 -2.78
N SER A 93 -0.74 19.80 -3.75
CA SER A 93 -1.09 19.76 -5.17
C SER A 93 -0.06 18.96 -5.95
N SER A 94 -0.48 18.39 -7.07
CA SER A 94 0.43 17.87 -8.09
C SER A 94 -0.13 18.21 -9.48
N THR A 95 0.76 18.55 -10.41
CA THR A 95 0.39 18.86 -11.79
C THR A 95 1.37 18.22 -12.74
N ARG A 96 0.88 17.31 -13.56
CA ARG A 96 1.65 16.69 -14.63
C ARG A 96 1.61 17.54 -15.90
N TYR A 97 2.78 17.84 -16.45
CA TYR A 97 2.94 18.56 -17.70
C TYR A 97 3.37 17.62 -18.82
N ILE A 98 2.41 17.29 -19.68
CA ILE A 98 2.63 16.46 -20.86
C ILE A 98 3.20 17.33 -21.97
N LYS A 99 4.43 17.05 -22.41
CA LYS A 99 5.01 17.65 -23.60
C LYS A 99 4.98 16.63 -24.74
N PRO A 100 4.19 16.82 -25.80
CA PRO A 100 4.27 15.98 -26.99
C PRO A 100 5.69 16.09 -27.57
N SER A 101 6.44 14.99 -27.60
CA SER A 101 7.72 14.91 -28.31
C SER A 101 7.70 13.75 -29.30
N ASP A 102 8.26 14.00 -30.49
CA ASP A 102 8.26 13.06 -31.61
C ASP A 102 9.38 11.99 -31.55
N ASP A 103 10.17 11.90 -30.48
CA ASP A 103 11.34 10.99 -30.43
C ASP A 103 11.73 10.51 -29.02
N GLU A 104 12.65 9.53 -28.98
CA GLU A 104 13.28 8.77 -27.87
C GLU A 104 13.70 9.56 -26.61
N HIS A 105 13.59 10.89 -26.62
CA HIS A 105 13.88 11.79 -25.51
C HIS A 105 12.59 12.32 -24.89
N ARG A 106 11.64 11.41 -24.60
CA ARG A 106 10.42 11.78 -23.88
C ARG A 106 10.82 12.36 -22.53
N ARG A 107 10.25 13.52 -22.24
CA ARG A 107 10.48 14.25 -20.99
C ARG A 107 9.12 14.64 -20.42
N GLU A 108 8.90 14.26 -19.18
CA GLU A 108 7.69 14.55 -18.42
C GLU A 108 8.10 15.29 -17.15
N VAL A 109 7.27 16.23 -16.71
CA VAL A 109 7.53 16.99 -15.48
C VAL A 109 6.28 16.91 -14.61
N VAL A 110 6.46 16.49 -13.36
CA VAL A 110 5.43 16.54 -12.32
C VAL A 110 5.82 17.63 -11.35
N ARG A 111 5.06 18.72 -11.35
CA ARG A 111 5.21 19.78 -10.35
C ARG A 111 4.45 19.39 -9.11
N THR A 112 5.07 19.55 -7.96
CA THR A 112 4.48 19.13 -6.69
C THR A 112 4.51 20.27 -5.69
N SER A 113 3.56 20.26 -4.76
CA SER A 113 3.61 21.05 -3.54
C SER A 113 3.35 20.11 -2.37
N LEU A 114 4.34 19.92 -1.52
CA LEU A 114 4.31 18.97 -0.41
C LEU A 114 4.31 19.74 0.90
N THR A 115 3.34 19.45 1.77
CA THR A 115 3.26 20.00 3.12
C THR A 115 3.69 18.97 4.14
N ARG A 116 4.60 19.34 5.05
CA ARG A 116 5.13 18.45 6.07
C ARG A 116 4.06 18.14 7.12
N ALA A 117 3.67 16.87 7.22
CA ALA A 117 2.79 16.35 8.27
C ALA A 117 3.54 16.15 9.59
N GLY A 118 4.82 15.75 9.54
CA GLY A 118 5.64 15.60 10.73
C GLY A 118 7.01 14.99 10.48
N THR A 119 7.67 14.57 11.55
CA THR A 119 8.98 13.91 11.53
C THR A 119 8.96 12.72 12.48
N ASP A 120 9.97 11.86 12.38
CA ASP A 120 10.13 10.71 13.28
C ASP A 120 10.34 11.11 14.74
N GLN A 121 10.54 12.40 15.05
CA GLN A 121 10.57 12.89 16.44
C GLN A 121 9.18 13.18 17.01
N ARG A 122 8.17 13.35 16.15
CA ARG A 122 6.80 13.69 16.54
C ARG A 122 5.80 12.59 16.23
N LEU A 123 6.06 11.84 15.18
CA LEU A 123 5.20 10.78 14.65
C LEU A 123 5.93 9.43 14.73
N VAL A 124 5.11 8.39 14.75
CA VAL A 124 5.51 6.98 14.74
C VAL A 124 4.52 6.24 13.83
N ARG A 125 4.99 5.20 13.12
CA ARG A 125 4.11 4.39 12.29
C ARG A 125 3.19 3.55 13.15
N ALA A 126 2.00 3.27 12.62
CA ALA A 126 1.09 2.33 13.21
C ALA A 126 0.35 1.57 12.11
N LEU A 127 -0.02 0.32 12.38
CA LEU A 127 -1.11 -0.34 11.69
C LEU A 127 -2.36 -0.26 12.57
N GLU A 128 -3.44 0.21 11.96
CA GLU A 128 -4.79 0.17 12.50
C GLU A 128 -5.51 -0.98 11.83
N ALA A 129 -6.26 -1.77 12.59
CA ALA A 129 -7.07 -2.88 12.10
C ALA A 129 -8.52 -2.64 12.49
N ALA A 130 -9.45 -3.10 11.67
CA ALA A 130 -10.88 -3.06 11.94
C ALA A 130 -11.48 -4.41 11.52
N PRO A 131 -11.11 -5.50 12.23
CA PRO A 131 -11.38 -6.84 11.76
C PRO A 131 -12.87 -7.12 11.65
N ARG A 132 -13.26 -7.89 10.64
CA ARG A 132 -14.65 -8.31 10.42
C ARG A 132 -14.71 -9.73 9.87
N LEU A 133 -15.89 -10.33 9.96
CA LEU A 133 -16.14 -11.58 9.27
C LEU A 133 -16.23 -11.37 7.75
N ALA A 134 -15.51 -12.21 7.02
CA ALA A 134 -15.68 -12.45 5.60
C ALA A 134 -16.71 -13.56 5.37
N ASP A 135 -17.45 -13.49 4.25
CA ASP A 135 -18.45 -14.50 3.88
C ASP A 135 -17.95 -15.33 2.70
N HIS A 136 -17.54 -16.58 2.96
CA HIS A 136 -17.09 -17.53 1.93
C HIS A 136 -17.05 -18.98 2.42
N GLU A 137 -16.90 -19.92 1.49
CA GLU A 137 -16.89 -21.35 1.74
C GLU A 137 -15.48 -21.99 1.85
N PHE A 138 -14.41 -21.26 1.50
CA PHE A 138 -13.03 -21.80 1.44
C PHE A 138 -12.41 -22.25 2.78
N GLY A 139 -12.98 -21.88 3.92
CA GLY A 139 -12.37 -22.15 5.21
C GLY A 139 -13.20 -21.73 6.42
N ASN A 140 -12.59 -21.83 7.59
CA ASN A 140 -13.23 -21.51 8.86
C ASN A 140 -12.24 -21.06 9.96
N ASP A 141 -11.06 -20.59 9.56
CA ASP A 141 -10.07 -20.05 10.48
C ASP A 141 -10.52 -18.66 10.97
N LEU A 142 -10.19 -18.30 12.20
CA LEU A 142 -10.57 -17.04 12.83
C LEU A 142 -9.36 -16.16 13.17
N GLU A 143 -8.16 -16.60 12.80
CA GLU A 143 -6.94 -15.83 12.98
C GLU A 143 -6.93 -14.60 12.06
N ALA A 144 -6.58 -13.45 12.63
CA ALA A 144 -6.47 -12.18 11.93
C ALA A 144 -5.01 -11.70 11.98
N HIS A 145 -4.35 -11.72 10.83
CA HIS A 145 -2.93 -11.45 10.71
C HIS A 145 -2.65 -10.08 10.10
N ILE A 146 -1.60 -9.43 10.60
CA ILE A 146 -1.02 -8.22 10.00
C ILE A 146 0.50 -8.39 9.90
N ALA A 147 1.11 -7.87 8.83
CA ALA A 147 2.55 -8.00 8.62
C ALA A 147 3.28 -6.66 8.66
N LEU A 148 4.53 -6.71 9.13
CA LEU A 148 5.49 -5.60 9.09
C LEU A 148 6.81 -6.08 8.48
N PRO A 149 7.61 -5.20 7.85
CA PRO A 149 8.98 -5.58 7.51
C PRO A 149 9.76 -5.98 8.77
N THR A 150 10.57 -7.04 8.71
CA THR A 150 11.39 -7.50 9.85
C THR A 150 12.41 -6.44 10.32
N ASP A 151 12.71 -5.45 9.48
CA ASP A 151 13.53 -4.28 9.85
C ASP A 151 12.83 -3.31 10.83
N ALA A 152 11.53 -3.49 11.08
CA ALA A 152 10.78 -2.73 12.07
C ALA A 152 11.34 -2.93 13.48
N ARG A 153 11.31 -1.85 14.27
CA ARG A 153 11.93 -1.76 15.60
C ARG A 153 10.92 -1.22 16.60
N LYS A 154 11.10 -1.61 17.87
CA LYS A 154 10.25 -1.20 18.98
C LYS A 154 8.76 -1.47 18.73
N VAL A 155 8.46 -2.58 18.05
CA VAL A 155 7.10 -3.00 17.73
C VAL A 155 6.32 -3.26 19.02
N ARG A 156 5.14 -2.67 19.14
CA ARG A 156 4.30 -2.75 20.34
C ARG A 156 2.84 -2.73 19.96
N TRP A 157 2.04 -3.43 20.74
CA TRP A 157 0.60 -3.18 20.79
C TRP A 157 0.32 -1.90 21.60
N PHE A 158 -0.66 -1.13 21.16
CA PHE A 158 -1.06 0.12 21.78
C PHE A 158 -2.58 0.29 21.71
N ASP A 159 -3.21 0.40 22.87
CA ASP A 159 -4.62 0.74 22.99
C ASP A 159 -4.75 2.29 23.06
N PRO A 160 -5.39 2.94 22.07
CA PRO A 160 -5.55 4.39 22.05
C PRO A 160 -6.46 4.93 23.16
N ASP A 161 -7.36 4.12 23.73
CA ASP A 161 -8.34 4.54 24.73
C ASP A 161 -7.75 4.50 26.15
N SER A 162 -7.12 3.40 26.53
CA SER A 162 -6.45 3.27 27.84
C SER A 162 -5.07 3.92 27.87
N GLY A 163 -4.38 3.95 26.73
CA GLY A 163 -2.97 4.31 26.61
C GLY A 163 -2.01 3.17 26.97
N ASP A 164 -2.53 1.97 27.25
CA ASP A 164 -1.74 0.80 27.62
C ASP A 164 -0.89 0.30 26.43
N ARG A 165 0.22 -0.37 26.77
CA ARG A 165 1.23 -0.81 25.80
C ARG A 165 1.84 -2.12 26.20
N GLU A 166 2.08 -2.95 25.19
CA GLU A 166 2.71 -4.25 25.35
C GLU A 166 3.71 -4.49 24.24
N LEU A 167 4.74 -5.30 24.51
CA LEU A 167 5.63 -5.74 23.46
C LEU A 167 4.85 -6.68 22.52
N ALA A 168 4.87 -6.39 21.22
CA ALA A 168 4.33 -7.32 20.24
C ALA A 168 5.44 -8.31 19.84
N GLU A 169 5.13 -9.60 19.84
CA GLU A 169 6.01 -10.64 19.34
C GLU A 169 5.39 -11.22 18.06
N PRO A 170 6.16 -11.38 16.98
CA PRO A 170 5.63 -12.00 15.77
C PRO A 170 5.34 -13.48 15.99
N VAL A 171 4.28 -13.97 15.37
CA VAL A 171 3.92 -15.40 15.36
C VAL A 171 4.81 -16.18 14.40
N GLU A 172 5.22 -15.54 13.30
CA GLU A 172 6.19 -16.06 12.35
C GLU A 172 6.92 -14.95 11.59
N THR A 173 8.02 -15.33 10.93
CA THR A 173 8.72 -14.48 9.95
C THR A 173 8.70 -15.20 8.61
N VAL A 174 8.27 -14.51 7.57
CA VAL A 174 8.10 -15.05 6.23
C VAL A 174 8.97 -14.32 5.22
N ALA A 175 9.66 -15.07 4.36
CA ALA A 175 10.46 -14.51 3.28
C ALA A 175 9.58 -14.15 2.07
N THR A 176 9.75 -12.94 1.55
CA THR A 176 9.05 -12.47 0.34
C THR A 176 10.06 -12.10 -0.75
N ALA A 177 9.58 -11.84 -1.96
CA ALA A 177 10.40 -11.31 -3.05
C ALA A 177 11.04 -9.94 -2.75
N TYR A 178 10.58 -9.25 -1.69
CA TYR A 178 10.93 -7.86 -1.39
C TYR A 178 11.65 -7.66 -0.06
N GLY A 179 11.81 -8.73 0.72
CA GLY A 179 12.36 -8.71 2.06
C GLY A 179 11.60 -9.65 2.98
N ASP A 180 12.15 -9.88 4.18
CA ASP A 180 11.46 -10.68 5.19
C ASP A 180 10.40 -9.82 5.89
N VAL A 181 9.25 -10.42 6.18
CA VAL A 181 8.15 -9.80 6.91
C VAL A 181 7.84 -10.60 8.18
N ASP A 182 7.63 -9.90 9.27
CA ASP A 182 7.17 -10.43 10.54
C ASP A 182 5.64 -10.36 10.58
N VAL A 183 4.99 -11.49 10.80
CA VAL A 183 3.53 -11.63 10.90
C VAL A 183 3.12 -11.57 12.37
N TYR A 184 2.10 -10.79 12.67
CA TYR A 184 1.53 -10.60 14.01
C TYR A 184 0.05 -10.99 13.97
N ASP A 185 -0.37 -11.71 15.00
CA ASP A 185 -1.78 -12.04 15.25
C ASP A 185 -2.39 -10.95 16.13
N LEU A 186 -3.56 -10.42 15.75
CA LEU A 186 -4.28 -9.41 16.53
C LEU A 186 -4.64 -9.92 17.94
N GLU A 187 -4.89 -11.23 18.13
CA GLU A 187 -5.10 -11.85 19.45
C GLU A 187 -3.80 -11.94 20.29
N GLY A 188 -2.68 -11.48 19.75
CA GLY A 188 -1.43 -11.31 20.49
C GLY A 188 -1.50 -10.26 21.60
N TRP A 189 -2.54 -9.41 21.65
CA TRP A 189 -2.80 -8.49 22.75
C TRP A 189 -3.63 -9.19 23.86
N PRO A 190 -3.18 -9.23 25.13
CA PRO A 190 -3.80 -10.08 26.16
C PRO A 190 -5.28 -9.83 26.48
N ASP A 191 -5.77 -8.62 26.22
CA ASP A 191 -7.14 -8.22 26.53
C ASP A 191 -8.02 -8.05 25.27
N TYR A 192 -7.53 -8.47 24.10
CA TYR A 192 -8.26 -8.41 22.84
C TYR A 192 -8.74 -9.82 22.49
N GLU A 193 -10.02 -9.92 22.20
CA GLU A 193 -10.68 -11.12 21.68
C GLU A 193 -11.53 -10.63 20.51
N PHE A 194 -11.40 -11.26 19.34
CA PHE A 194 -12.20 -10.85 18.19
C PHE A 194 -13.69 -11.12 18.46
N ASP A 195 -14.49 -10.06 18.53
CA ASP A 195 -15.95 -10.14 18.63
C ASP A 195 -16.58 -9.66 17.30
N PRO A 196 -17.17 -10.55 16.49
CA PRO A 196 -17.82 -10.15 15.24
C PRO A 196 -19.04 -9.24 15.48
N ASP A 197 -19.61 -9.22 16.67
CA ASP A 197 -20.70 -8.33 17.05
C ASP A 197 -20.20 -6.96 17.56
N ASP A 198 -18.90 -6.81 17.87
CA ASP A 198 -18.25 -5.56 18.31
C ASP A 198 -16.79 -5.42 17.79
N PRO A 199 -16.61 -5.11 16.49
CA PRO A 199 -15.28 -5.05 15.87
C PRO A 199 -14.46 -3.80 16.25
N SER A 200 -14.92 -2.98 17.21
CA SER A 200 -14.47 -1.59 17.37
C SER A 200 -13.28 -1.35 18.30
N GLU A 201 -12.65 -2.41 18.84
CA GLU A 201 -11.65 -2.30 19.91
C GLU A 201 -10.26 -2.89 19.58
N ALA A 202 -9.94 -3.10 18.29
CA ALA A 202 -8.63 -3.66 17.93
C ALA A 202 -7.45 -2.73 18.32
N PRO A 203 -6.38 -3.27 18.93
CA PRO A 203 -5.21 -2.47 19.31
C PRO A 203 -4.43 -2.03 18.05
N LEU A 204 -3.71 -0.92 18.17
CA LEU A 204 -2.78 -0.47 17.14
C LEU A 204 -1.44 -1.21 17.25
N LEU A 205 -0.87 -1.65 16.13
CA LEU A 205 0.50 -2.15 16.09
C LEU A 205 1.45 -1.01 15.75
N VAL A 206 2.15 -0.48 16.76
CA VAL A 206 2.99 0.73 16.63
C VAL A 206 4.48 0.41 16.43
N TYR A 207 5.06 1.16 15.50
CA TYR A 207 6.28 0.94 14.73
C TYR A 207 7.38 2.00 14.64
N GLU A 208 8.66 1.67 14.80
CA GLU A 208 9.73 2.48 14.19
C GLU A 208 10.38 1.73 13.02
N ILE A 209 10.55 2.39 11.87
CA ILE A 209 11.24 1.82 10.71
C ILE A 209 12.00 2.91 9.97
N ASP A 210 13.09 2.52 9.31
CA ASP A 210 13.77 3.44 8.39
C ASP A 210 12.87 3.67 7.17
N LYS A 211 12.73 4.95 6.76
CA LYS A 211 11.79 5.34 5.69
C LYS A 211 12.00 4.59 4.39
N ASP A 212 13.24 4.14 4.14
CA ASP A 212 13.60 3.40 2.94
C ASP A 212 13.17 1.95 2.93
N ARG A 213 12.78 1.43 4.09
CA ARG A 213 12.39 0.04 4.34
C ARG A 213 10.89 -0.14 4.57
N ASP A 214 10.18 0.95 4.87
CA ASP A 214 8.77 0.92 5.26
C ASP A 214 7.86 0.23 4.23
N ALA A 215 8.26 0.26 2.95
CA ALA A 215 7.51 -0.27 1.83
C ALA A 215 7.86 -1.71 1.41
N GLU A 216 8.80 -2.36 2.10
CA GLU A 216 9.22 -3.71 1.74
C GLU A 216 8.09 -4.73 1.90
N ALA A 217 7.21 -4.52 2.89
CA ALA A 217 6.02 -5.35 3.13
C ALA A 217 4.77 -4.86 2.39
N ASP A 218 4.81 -3.72 1.70
CA ASP A 218 3.60 -3.15 1.10
C ASP A 218 3.05 -4.05 -0.03
N VAL A 219 1.73 -4.12 -0.12
CA VAL A 219 1.04 -4.70 -1.28
C VAL A 219 1.18 -3.79 -2.49
N ARG A 220 1.08 -4.36 -3.69
CA ARG A 220 1.27 -3.62 -4.94
C ARG A 220 0.24 -4.02 -5.97
N LEU A 221 -0.33 -3.01 -6.61
CA LEU A 221 -1.22 -3.16 -7.74
C LEU A 221 -0.50 -2.75 -9.02
N TRP A 222 -0.40 -3.65 -9.99
CA TRP A 222 0.26 -3.41 -11.26
C TRP A 222 -0.72 -3.43 -12.43
N ASP A 223 -0.48 -2.56 -13.41
CA ASP A 223 -0.97 -2.70 -14.78
C ASP A 223 0.15 -3.29 -15.64
N THR A 224 -0.10 -4.48 -16.21
CA THR A 224 0.87 -5.16 -17.08
C THR A 224 1.14 -4.40 -18.37
N ARG A 225 0.17 -3.60 -18.86
CA ARG A 225 0.22 -2.87 -20.13
C ARG A 225 0.49 -3.76 -21.34
N GLY A 226 0.10 -5.03 -21.24
CA GLY A 226 0.34 -6.07 -22.25
C GLY A 226 1.77 -6.62 -22.27
N TYR A 227 2.57 -6.39 -21.22
CA TYR A 227 3.89 -7.02 -21.06
C TYR A 227 3.80 -8.28 -20.21
N GLU A 228 4.45 -9.35 -20.66
CA GLU A 228 4.46 -10.66 -19.97
C GLU A 228 5.22 -10.66 -18.64
N SER A 229 6.19 -9.77 -18.45
CA SER A 229 7.04 -9.76 -17.26
C SER A 229 7.18 -8.38 -16.62
N LEU A 230 7.26 -8.36 -15.28
CA LEU A 230 7.46 -7.14 -14.49
C LEU A 230 8.70 -6.36 -14.94
N GLU A 231 9.77 -7.07 -15.28
CA GLU A 231 11.02 -6.48 -15.77
C GLU A 231 11.49 -7.18 -17.06
N ALA A 232 12.09 -6.39 -17.96
CA ALA A 232 12.83 -6.89 -19.12
C ALA A 232 14.01 -5.95 -19.43
N ASP A 233 15.16 -6.51 -19.79
CA ASP A 233 16.40 -5.76 -20.06
C ASP A 233 16.82 -4.81 -18.92
N GLY A 234 16.58 -5.21 -17.67
CA GLY A 234 16.90 -4.41 -16.48
C GLY A 234 16.01 -3.17 -16.30
N ARG A 235 14.84 -3.15 -16.93
CA ARG A 235 13.84 -2.07 -16.80
C ARG A 235 12.51 -2.67 -16.40
N ARG A 236 11.81 -1.99 -15.49
CA ARG A 236 10.43 -2.32 -15.13
C ARG A 236 9.50 -1.98 -16.30
N GLN A 237 8.68 -2.95 -16.71
CA GLN A 237 7.71 -2.80 -17.79
C GLN A 237 6.29 -2.54 -17.28
N TRP A 238 5.91 -3.21 -16.19
CA TRP A 238 4.61 -2.98 -15.57
C TRP A 238 4.58 -1.64 -14.86
N GLN A 239 3.38 -1.05 -14.82
CA GLN A 239 3.12 0.23 -14.19
C GLN A 239 2.52 0.02 -12.81
N HIS A 240 3.10 0.68 -11.80
CA HIS A 240 2.52 0.65 -10.45
C HIS A 240 1.30 1.58 -10.40
N VAL A 241 0.19 1.13 -9.83
CA VAL A 241 -1.08 1.85 -9.85
C VAL A 241 -1.42 2.32 -8.44
N PHE A 242 -1.79 3.59 -8.30
CA PHE A 242 -2.18 4.19 -7.01
C PHE A 242 -3.56 4.87 -7.04
N SER A 243 -4.23 4.81 -8.19
CA SER A 243 -5.54 5.42 -8.43
C SER A 243 -6.53 4.39 -8.94
N LYS A 244 -7.75 4.42 -8.40
CA LYS A 244 -8.85 3.57 -8.89
C LYS A 244 -9.39 4.02 -10.25
N ASP A 245 -9.14 5.27 -10.62
CA ASP A 245 -9.50 5.83 -11.92
C ASP A 245 -8.42 5.55 -12.99
N HIS A 246 -7.49 4.61 -12.73
CA HIS A 246 -6.44 4.24 -13.66
C HIS A 246 -7.03 3.58 -14.92
N GLU A 247 -6.51 3.96 -16.09
CA GLU A 247 -6.90 3.33 -17.37
C GLU A 247 -5.94 2.17 -17.65
N TYR A 248 -6.36 0.96 -17.30
CA TYR A 248 -5.57 -0.27 -17.48
C TYR A 248 -5.34 -0.59 -18.97
N GLY A 249 -4.10 -0.97 -19.29
CA GLY A 249 -3.68 -1.37 -20.64
C GLY A 249 -3.41 -2.87 -20.81
N GLY A 250 -3.70 -3.68 -19.80
CA GLY A 250 -3.60 -5.14 -19.79
C GLY A 250 -4.11 -5.70 -18.48
N ALA A 251 -3.71 -6.94 -18.14
CA ALA A 251 -4.07 -7.58 -16.88
C ALA A 251 -3.67 -6.74 -15.65
N ILE A 252 -4.49 -6.86 -14.61
CA ILE A 252 -4.26 -6.31 -13.27
C ILE A 252 -3.48 -7.36 -12.47
N VAL A 253 -2.40 -6.97 -11.80
CA VAL A 253 -1.65 -7.87 -10.91
C VAL A 253 -1.63 -7.35 -9.49
N LEU A 254 -2.19 -8.10 -8.55
CA LEU A 254 -2.05 -7.86 -7.11
C LEU A 254 -0.84 -8.64 -6.60
N ASP A 255 0.04 -8.01 -5.83
CA ASP A 255 1.33 -8.57 -5.45
C ASP A 255 1.69 -8.28 -3.99
N THR A 256 1.80 -9.33 -3.17
CA THR A 256 2.21 -9.25 -1.75
C THR A 256 3.69 -9.56 -1.54
N GLY A 257 4.41 -9.93 -2.61
CA GLY A 257 5.76 -10.51 -2.54
C GLY A 257 5.80 -11.98 -2.16
N ARG A 258 4.68 -12.57 -1.73
CA ARG A 258 4.52 -14.03 -1.59
C ARG A 258 3.62 -14.61 -2.64
N LEU A 259 2.57 -13.87 -2.99
CA LEU A 259 1.62 -14.21 -4.02
C LEU A 259 1.56 -13.07 -5.04
N ARG A 260 1.46 -13.43 -6.31
CA ARG A 260 0.98 -12.57 -7.36
C ARG A 260 -0.30 -13.16 -7.94
N LEU A 261 -1.34 -12.34 -8.06
CA LEU A 261 -2.61 -12.70 -8.64
C LEU A 261 -2.83 -11.86 -9.90
N TRP A 262 -2.93 -12.50 -11.06
CA TRP A 262 -3.28 -11.88 -12.33
C TRP A 262 -4.78 -11.99 -12.55
N LEU A 263 -5.39 -10.86 -12.91
CA LEU A 263 -6.77 -10.76 -13.32
C LEU A 263 -6.79 -10.17 -14.74
N ASP A 264 -7.17 -10.97 -15.72
CA ASP A 264 -7.19 -10.59 -17.13
C ASP A 264 -8.61 -10.60 -17.67
N GLU A 265 -9.21 -9.42 -17.82
CA GLU A 265 -10.56 -9.26 -18.37
C GLU A 265 -10.60 -9.54 -19.88
N ASP A 266 -9.53 -9.21 -20.62
CA ASP A 266 -9.49 -9.35 -22.08
C ASP A 266 -9.42 -10.83 -22.49
N ASP A 267 -8.63 -11.63 -21.77
CA ASP A 267 -8.52 -13.07 -21.96
C ASP A 267 -9.54 -13.87 -21.12
N GLY A 268 -10.18 -13.22 -20.14
CA GLY A 268 -11.19 -13.82 -19.28
C GLY A 268 -10.62 -14.81 -18.27
N THR A 269 -9.41 -14.58 -17.77
CA THR A 269 -8.65 -15.53 -16.96
C THR A 269 -8.18 -14.98 -15.61
N VAL A 270 -7.93 -15.90 -14.68
CA VAL A 270 -7.19 -15.66 -13.44
C VAL A 270 -5.95 -16.54 -13.46
N ASP A 271 -4.80 -15.98 -13.10
CA ASP A 271 -3.57 -16.76 -12.88
C ASP A 271 -2.88 -16.37 -11.58
N ALA A 272 -1.98 -17.22 -11.08
CA ALA A 272 -1.23 -16.89 -9.88
C ALA A 272 0.19 -17.48 -9.87
N GLN A 273 1.06 -16.80 -9.12
CA GLN A 273 2.42 -17.24 -8.83
C GLN A 273 2.69 -17.15 -7.33
N GLU A 274 3.38 -18.13 -6.80
CA GLU A 274 3.92 -18.12 -5.43
C GLU A 274 5.43 -17.86 -5.45
N TRP A 275 5.93 -17.13 -4.46
CA TRP A 275 7.35 -16.91 -4.26
C TRP A 275 8.02 -18.12 -3.59
N ASP A 276 8.91 -18.80 -4.31
CA ASP A 276 9.81 -19.80 -3.72
C ASP A 276 11.04 -19.09 -3.15
N SER A 277 11.02 -18.84 -1.84
CA SER A 277 12.15 -18.22 -1.13
C SER A 277 13.43 -19.06 -1.12
N SER A 278 13.35 -20.37 -1.37
CA SER A 278 14.51 -21.25 -1.35
C SER A 278 15.33 -21.16 -2.64
N GLU A 279 14.66 -20.95 -3.77
CA GLU A 279 15.29 -20.73 -5.09
C GLU A 279 15.34 -19.24 -5.47
N ALA A 280 14.64 -18.38 -4.72
CA ALA A 280 14.47 -16.95 -4.97
C ALA A 280 13.87 -16.69 -6.37
N GLU A 281 12.81 -17.43 -6.70
CA GLU A 281 12.08 -17.30 -7.96
C GLU A 281 10.56 -17.43 -7.76
N TRP A 282 9.81 -16.95 -8.74
CA TRP A 282 8.36 -17.11 -8.78
C TRP A 282 8.01 -18.44 -9.43
N THR A 283 7.07 -19.17 -8.85
CA THR A 283 6.56 -20.45 -9.35
C THR A 283 5.11 -20.28 -9.77
N ASP A 284 4.80 -20.64 -11.01
CA ASP A 284 3.42 -20.64 -11.53
C ASP A 284 2.55 -21.67 -10.80
N LEU A 285 1.34 -21.26 -10.41
CA LEU A 285 0.32 -22.14 -9.85
C LEU A 285 -0.61 -22.74 -10.92
N GLU A 286 -0.40 -22.38 -12.20
CA GLU A 286 -1.10 -22.91 -13.37
C GLU A 286 -2.63 -22.70 -13.34
N LEU A 287 -3.15 -21.72 -12.58
CA LEU A 287 -4.59 -21.48 -12.43
C LEU A 287 -5.28 -21.21 -13.77
N ALA A 288 -4.67 -20.40 -14.65
CA ALA A 288 -5.25 -20.11 -15.96
C ALA A 288 -5.33 -21.37 -16.85
N ALA A 289 -4.43 -22.33 -16.67
CA ALA A 289 -4.44 -23.59 -17.41
C ALA A 289 -5.47 -24.59 -16.85
N GLU A 290 -5.78 -24.49 -15.56
CA GLU A 290 -6.76 -25.34 -14.87
C GLU A 290 -8.18 -24.74 -14.83
N GLN A 291 -8.36 -23.52 -15.35
CA GLN A 291 -9.64 -22.82 -15.39
C GLN A 291 -10.74 -23.67 -16.08
N PRO A 292 -11.91 -23.86 -15.45
CA PRO A 292 -13.03 -24.57 -16.05
C PRO A 292 -13.57 -23.86 -17.30
N GLU A 293 -13.90 -24.60 -18.36
CA GLU A 293 -14.46 -24.03 -19.60
C GLU A 293 -15.80 -23.27 -19.39
N SER A 294 -16.49 -23.53 -18.27
CA SER A 294 -17.74 -22.89 -17.89
C SER A 294 -17.56 -21.57 -17.15
N VAL A 295 -16.33 -21.21 -16.76
CA VAL A 295 -16.01 -20.02 -15.97
C VAL A 295 -15.14 -19.09 -16.79
N ALA A 296 -15.46 -17.80 -16.82
CA ALA A 296 -14.60 -16.75 -17.36
C ALA A 296 -14.66 -15.50 -16.49
N VAL A 297 -13.56 -14.76 -16.38
CA VAL A 297 -13.59 -13.40 -15.86
C VAL A 297 -14.37 -12.52 -16.83
N PHE A 298 -15.31 -11.76 -16.31
CA PHE A 298 -16.22 -10.91 -17.07
C PHE A 298 -15.93 -9.42 -16.90
N ASP A 299 -15.60 -8.99 -15.67
CA ASP A 299 -15.38 -7.58 -15.31
C ASP A 299 -14.50 -7.50 -14.06
N ILE A 300 -13.60 -6.52 -14.01
CA ILE A 300 -12.71 -6.31 -12.87
C ILE A 300 -12.82 -4.86 -12.37
N ASP A 301 -13.23 -4.71 -11.11
CA ASP A 301 -13.48 -3.43 -10.44
C ASP A 301 -12.50 -3.23 -9.28
N VAL A 302 -11.56 -2.30 -9.38
CA VAL A 302 -10.67 -1.98 -8.26
C VAL A 302 -11.41 -1.16 -7.20
N ARG A 303 -11.57 -1.72 -5.99
CA ARG A 303 -12.35 -1.13 -4.89
C ARG A 303 -11.47 -0.32 -3.94
N GLU A 304 -10.27 -0.80 -3.67
CA GLU A 304 -9.31 -0.18 -2.75
C GLU A 304 -7.87 -0.43 -3.20
N ILE A 305 -7.03 0.60 -3.04
CA ILE A 305 -5.58 0.51 -3.26
C ILE A 305 -4.90 1.10 -2.03
N GLY A 306 -4.28 0.25 -1.23
CA GLY A 306 -3.69 0.60 0.06
C GLY A 306 -2.22 0.24 0.15
N MET A 307 -1.56 0.68 1.22
CA MET A 307 -0.16 0.29 1.44
C MET A 307 -0.03 -1.17 1.86
N VAL A 308 -0.97 -1.69 2.65
CA VAL A 308 -0.89 -3.04 3.25
C VAL A 308 -2.07 -3.92 2.87
N ARG A 309 -3.02 -3.40 2.09
CA ARG A 309 -4.23 -4.10 1.69
C ARG A 309 -4.77 -3.51 0.40
N ASP A 310 -5.04 -4.38 -0.58
CA ASP A 310 -5.69 -4.05 -1.85
C ASP A 310 -6.97 -4.88 -1.97
N VAL A 311 -8.00 -4.29 -2.60
CA VAL A 311 -9.29 -4.96 -2.83
C VAL A 311 -9.73 -4.77 -4.26
N VAL A 312 -10.01 -5.89 -4.93
CA VAL A 312 -10.53 -5.91 -6.29
C VAL A 312 -11.75 -6.81 -6.33
N GLN A 313 -12.85 -6.30 -6.88
CA GLN A 313 -14.02 -7.11 -7.17
C GLN A 313 -13.86 -7.75 -8.54
N VAL A 314 -14.04 -9.06 -8.62
CA VAL A 314 -14.00 -9.84 -9.86
C VAL A 314 -15.41 -10.37 -10.12
N THR A 315 -15.96 -10.04 -11.27
CA THR A 315 -17.20 -10.66 -11.75
C THR A 315 -16.83 -11.81 -12.68
N PHE A 316 -17.35 -13.00 -12.40
CA PHE A 316 -17.26 -14.18 -13.24
C PHE A 316 -18.55 -14.39 -14.03
N ASP A 317 -18.43 -14.87 -15.27
CA ASP A 317 -19.50 -15.51 -16.03
C ASP A 317 -19.39 -17.03 -15.84
N VAL A 318 -20.40 -17.63 -15.22
CA VAL A 318 -20.52 -19.07 -14.99
C VAL A 318 -21.72 -19.61 -15.77
N ASP A 319 -21.46 -20.27 -16.90
CA ASP A 319 -22.50 -20.81 -17.81
C ASP A 319 -23.56 -19.77 -18.27
N GLY A 320 -23.18 -18.49 -18.38
CA GLY A 320 -24.05 -17.38 -18.75
C GLY A 320 -24.70 -16.66 -17.57
N GLU A 321 -24.38 -17.04 -16.33
CA GLU A 321 -24.82 -16.38 -15.10
C GLU A 321 -23.66 -15.62 -14.45
N LEU A 322 -23.88 -14.33 -14.13
CA LEU A 322 -22.87 -13.52 -13.47
C LEU A 322 -22.85 -13.76 -11.96
N PHE A 323 -21.65 -13.83 -11.40
CA PHE A 323 -21.36 -13.96 -9.97
C PHE A 323 -20.14 -13.11 -9.61
N ALA A 324 -20.21 -12.32 -8.55
CA ALA A 324 -19.13 -11.44 -8.13
C ALA A 324 -18.46 -11.95 -6.85
N MET A 325 -17.16 -11.73 -6.73
CA MET A 325 -16.35 -11.97 -5.53
C MET A 325 -15.39 -10.81 -5.31
N ASP A 326 -15.14 -10.46 -4.05
CA ASP A 326 -14.04 -9.57 -3.71
C ASP A 326 -12.78 -10.41 -3.44
N ALA A 327 -11.68 -10.04 -4.09
CA ALA A 327 -10.34 -10.55 -3.88
C ALA A 327 -9.55 -9.54 -3.05
N ILE A 328 -9.20 -9.93 -1.83
CA ILE A 328 -8.51 -9.10 -0.85
C ILE A 328 -7.11 -9.68 -0.65
N LEU A 329 -6.09 -8.88 -0.92
CA LEU A 329 -4.70 -9.24 -0.64
C LEU A 329 -4.17 -8.34 0.48
N GLU A 330 -3.57 -8.98 1.48
CA GLU A 330 -2.96 -8.31 2.62
C GLU A 330 -1.44 -8.49 2.61
N SER A 331 -0.75 -7.51 3.19
CA SER A 331 0.70 -7.53 3.38
C SER A 331 1.15 -8.84 4.04
N GLY A 332 2.11 -9.53 3.43
CA GLY A 332 2.66 -10.78 3.96
C GLY A 332 1.78 -12.03 3.78
N ALA A 333 0.60 -11.90 3.19
CA ALA A 333 -0.26 -13.03 2.88
C ALA A 333 0.27 -13.83 1.67
N GLY A 334 0.26 -15.16 1.79
CA GLY A 334 0.54 -16.10 0.68
C GLY A 334 -0.72 -16.59 -0.04
N GLU A 335 -1.89 -16.18 0.44
CA GLU A 335 -3.21 -16.58 -0.03
C GLU A 335 -4.08 -15.31 -0.19
N VAL A 336 -5.13 -15.39 -1.02
CA VAL A 336 -6.11 -14.32 -1.24
C VAL A 336 -7.34 -14.59 -0.41
N LEU A 337 -7.77 -13.61 0.38
CA LEU A 337 -9.09 -13.68 1.00
C LEU A 337 -10.15 -13.38 -0.08
N LEU A 338 -10.87 -14.44 -0.46
CA LEU A 338 -11.95 -14.39 -1.42
C LEU A 338 -13.27 -14.35 -0.65
N GLU A 339 -14.11 -13.35 -0.90
CA GLU A 339 -15.39 -13.22 -0.21
C GLU A 339 -16.54 -12.84 -1.15
N ILE A 340 -17.75 -13.17 -0.71
CA ILE A 340 -18.98 -12.76 -1.36
C ILE A 340 -19.25 -11.29 -0.99
N PRO A 341 -19.34 -10.37 -1.97
CA PRO A 341 -19.51 -8.95 -1.69
C PRO A 341 -20.90 -8.64 -1.14
N ASP A 342 -21.00 -7.54 -0.39
CA ASP A 342 -22.26 -7.03 0.14
C ASP A 342 -23.36 -6.94 -0.95
N GLY A 343 -24.44 -7.70 -0.76
CA GLY A 343 -25.60 -7.70 -1.64
C GLY A 343 -25.63 -8.83 -2.68
N GLU A 344 -24.60 -9.68 -2.75
CA GLU A 344 -24.70 -11.02 -3.32
C GLU A 344 -25.03 -12.00 -2.19
N ASP A 345 -26.09 -12.79 -2.38
CA ASP A 345 -26.58 -13.75 -1.35
C ASP A 345 -26.45 -15.21 -1.84
N LYS A 346 -25.88 -15.42 -3.03
CA LYS A 346 -25.70 -16.75 -3.61
C LYS A 346 -24.41 -17.35 -3.08
N PRO A 347 -24.39 -18.68 -2.83
CA PRO A 347 -23.15 -19.38 -2.52
C PRO A 347 -22.18 -19.30 -3.71
N VAL A 348 -20.89 -19.43 -3.42
CA VAL A 348 -19.87 -19.53 -4.47
C VAL A 348 -20.19 -20.73 -5.38
N PRO A 349 -20.22 -20.56 -6.72
CA PRO A 349 -20.38 -21.69 -7.62
C PRO A 349 -19.25 -22.73 -7.44
N GLU A 350 -19.60 -24.02 -7.31
CA GLU A 350 -18.63 -25.12 -7.07
C GLU A 350 -17.45 -25.11 -8.05
N ALA A 351 -17.68 -24.77 -9.32
CA ALA A 351 -16.60 -24.68 -10.31
C ALA A 351 -15.62 -23.52 -10.07
N VAL A 352 -16.09 -22.41 -9.48
CA VAL A 352 -15.25 -21.27 -9.09
C VAL A 352 -14.52 -21.61 -7.78
N GLU A 353 -15.22 -22.22 -6.82
CA GLU A 353 -14.65 -22.64 -5.54
C GLU A 353 -13.49 -23.64 -5.74
N ASP A 354 -13.73 -24.75 -6.46
CA ASP A 354 -12.72 -25.78 -6.73
C ASP A 354 -11.51 -25.22 -7.47
N TRP A 355 -11.74 -24.25 -8.37
CA TRP A 355 -10.68 -23.64 -9.18
C TRP A 355 -9.81 -22.68 -8.39
N LEU A 356 -10.40 -21.86 -7.51
CA LEU A 356 -9.69 -20.85 -6.73
C LEU A 356 -9.16 -21.37 -5.39
N GLU A 357 -9.60 -22.55 -4.92
CA GLU A 357 -9.12 -23.19 -3.67
C GLU A 357 -7.59 -23.16 -3.50
N PRO A 358 -6.75 -23.39 -4.54
CA PRO A 358 -5.29 -23.41 -4.37
C PRO A 358 -4.69 -22.08 -3.89
N ILE A 359 -5.38 -20.96 -4.07
CA ILE A 359 -4.92 -19.63 -3.64
C ILE A 359 -5.81 -19.00 -2.58
N ALA A 360 -6.93 -19.63 -2.23
CA ALA A 360 -7.91 -19.06 -1.33
C ALA A 360 -7.46 -19.15 0.13
N SER A 361 -7.52 -18.03 0.84
CA SER A 361 -7.33 -17.98 2.29
C SER A 361 -8.42 -18.78 2.99
N ARG A 362 -8.04 -19.45 4.06
CA ARG A 362 -8.99 -20.17 4.94
C ARG A 362 -9.52 -19.32 6.08
N SER A 363 -9.00 -18.11 6.26
CA SER A 363 -9.44 -17.19 7.32
C SER A 363 -10.78 -16.57 6.97
N LEU A 364 -11.71 -16.60 7.92
CA LEU A 364 -12.97 -15.88 7.90
C LEU A 364 -12.82 -14.45 8.44
N VAL A 365 -11.61 -13.98 8.73
CA VAL A 365 -11.40 -12.64 9.28
C VAL A 365 -10.57 -11.80 8.32
N ASP A 366 -11.19 -10.75 7.78
CA ASP A 366 -10.50 -9.65 7.10
C ASP A 366 -10.02 -8.68 8.17
N ALA A 367 -8.70 -8.51 8.33
CA ALA A 367 -8.14 -7.63 9.36
C ALA A 367 -8.40 -6.14 9.07
N GLN A 368 -8.70 -5.80 7.81
CA GLN A 368 -8.90 -4.43 7.33
C GLN A 368 -7.73 -3.50 7.70
N ALA A 369 -6.51 -4.03 7.64
CA ALA A 369 -5.33 -3.32 8.09
C ALA A 369 -5.07 -2.06 7.25
N THR A 370 -4.76 -0.95 7.91
CA THR A 370 -4.38 0.32 7.29
C THR A 370 -3.14 0.89 7.95
N LYS A 371 -2.16 1.34 7.13
CA LYS A 371 -0.96 2.01 7.63
C LYS A 371 -1.23 3.49 7.90
N THR A 372 -0.87 3.95 9.11
CA THR A 372 -1.12 5.32 9.57
C THR A 372 0.07 5.89 10.35
N LEU A 373 -0.09 7.13 10.84
CA LEU A 373 0.85 7.79 11.75
C LEU A 373 0.11 8.29 12.98
N ILE A 374 0.67 8.02 14.16
CA ILE A 374 0.16 8.55 15.43
C ILE A 374 1.20 9.46 16.09
N SER A 375 0.74 10.32 17.01
CA SER A 375 1.65 11.18 17.77
C SER A 375 2.46 10.35 18.77
N ARG A 376 3.79 10.54 18.78
CA ARG A 376 4.65 9.98 19.84
C ARG A 376 4.25 10.43 21.24
N SER A 377 3.65 11.60 21.38
CA SER A 377 3.17 12.06 22.69
C SER A 377 2.02 11.21 23.25
N ASN A 378 1.29 10.49 22.40
CA ASN A 378 0.32 9.48 22.83
C ASN A 378 1.03 8.23 23.39
N LEU A 379 2.26 7.96 22.94
CA LEU A 379 3.12 6.86 23.39
C LEU A 379 4.01 7.20 24.60
N GLU A 380 3.93 8.42 25.14
CA GLU A 380 4.73 8.85 26.30
C GLU A 380 3.91 9.10 27.57
N ARG A 381 2.57 9.07 27.45
CA ARG A 381 1.66 9.09 28.60
C ARG A 381 1.70 7.77 29.35
#